data_AF-A0A6F8UYR5-F1
#
_entry.id   AF-A0A6F8UYR5-F1
#
_cell.length_a   1.000
_cell.length_b   1.000
_cell.length_c   1.000
_cell.angle_alpha   90.00
_cell.angle_beta   90.00
_cell.angle_gamma   90.00
#
_symmetry.space_group_name_H-M   'P 1'
#
loop_
_entity.id
_entity.type
_entity.pdbx_description
1 polymer ?
#
loop_
_entity_poly.entity_id
_entity_poly.type
_entity_poly.pdbx_seq_one_letter_code
_entity_poly.pdbx_strand_id
1 'polypeptide(L)' 'MSDDQPAFDPSRHCDAMAATLGLTITGEQRPAVLQFLAIAQRMSATVFRAPLDDASFEPAPVFHAGRHDDGGAA' A
#
# COMPACT_ATOMS: atom_id res chain seq x y z
N MET A 1 -10.51 17.77 -15.79
CA MET A 1 -9.74 16.51 -15.76
C MET A 1 -10.78 15.42 -15.88
N SER A 2 -10.73 14.61 -16.93
CA SER A 2 -11.81 13.69 -17.25
C SER A 2 -12.03 12.67 -16.13
N ASP A 3 -13.25 12.63 -15.60
CA ASP A 3 -13.76 11.71 -14.55
C ASP A 3 -13.89 10.24 -15.04
N ASP A 4 -13.14 9.85 -16.07
CA ASP A 4 -13.32 8.58 -16.76
C ASP A 4 -12.25 7.56 -16.37
N GLN A 5 -11.83 7.59 -15.09
CA GLN A 5 -10.97 6.54 -14.57
C GLN A 5 -11.86 5.30 -14.32
N PRO A 6 -11.58 4.15 -14.97
CA PRO A 6 -12.37 2.96 -14.78
C PRO A 6 -12.37 2.55 -13.31
N ALA A 7 -13.53 2.13 -12.82
CA ALA A 7 -13.69 1.63 -11.46
C ALA A 7 -12.67 0.51 -11.17
N PHE A 8 -12.21 0.44 -9.92
CA PHE A 8 -11.28 -0.60 -9.50
C PHE A 8 -11.91 -1.98 -9.67
N ASP A 9 -11.21 -2.86 -10.39
CA ASP A 9 -11.56 -4.26 -10.58
C ASP A 9 -10.62 -5.14 -9.74
N PRO A 10 -11.11 -5.71 -8.61
CA PRO A 10 -10.30 -6.56 -7.76
C PRO A 10 -9.79 -7.82 -8.46
N SER A 11 -10.55 -8.40 -9.40
CA SER A 11 -10.16 -9.62 -10.10
C SER A 11 -8.98 -9.35 -11.01
N ARG A 12 -9.12 -8.33 -11.87
CA ARG A 12 -8.04 -7.94 -12.79
C ARG A 12 -6.79 -7.52 -12.03
N HIS A 13 -6.95 -6.79 -10.92
CA HIS A 13 -5.82 -6.40 -10.08
C HIS A 13 -5.14 -7.61 -9.43
N CYS A 14 -5.91 -8.55 -8.88
CA CYS A 14 -5.40 -9.78 -8.29
C CYS A 14 -4.58 -10.59 -9.31
N ASP A 15 -5.11 -10.78 -10.52
CA ASP A 15 -4.44 -11.58 -11.56
C ASP A 15 -3.12 -10.93 -11.99
N ALA A 16 -3.10 -9.60 -12.18
CA ALA A 16 -1.88 -8.87 -12.55
C ALA A 16 -0.82 -8.86 -11.42
N MET A 17 -1.24 -8.64 -10.18
CA MET A 17 -0.33 -8.56 -9.04
C MET A 17 0.21 -9.93 -8.64
N ALA A 18 -0.60 -10.98 -8.70
CA ALA A 18 -0.14 -12.34 -8.42
C ALA A 18 1.02 -12.74 -9.35
N ALA A 19 0.88 -12.47 -10.65
CA ALA A 19 1.95 -12.71 -11.63
C ALA A 19 3.20 -11.87 -11.35
N THR A 20 3.03 -10.58 -11.05
CA THR A 20 4.14 -9.64 -10.79
C THR A 20 4.94 -10.05 -9.54
N LEU A 21 4.27 -10.54 -8.51
CA LEU A 21 4.86 -10.92 -7.23
C LEU A 21 5.29 -12.39 -7.17
N GLY A 22 5.04 -13.18 -8.22
CA GLY A 22 5.31 -14.62 -8.23
C GLY A 22 4.45 -15.41 -7.23
N LEU A 23 3.24 -14.92 -6.94
CA LEU A 23 2.32 -15.55 -5.99
C LEU A 23 1.37 -16.51 -6.69
N THR A 24 1.16 -17.68 -6.11
CA THR A 24 0.09 -18.60 -6.51
C THR A 24 -1.12 -18.38 -5.62
N ILE A 25 -2.22 -17.88 -6.17
CA ILE A 25 -3.50 -17.75 -5.48
C ILE A 25 -4.38 -18.92 -5.87
N THR A 26 -4.69 -19.80 -4.91
CA THR A 26 -5.53 -20.97 -5.18
C THR A 26 -6.99 -20.57 -5.37
N GLY A 27 -7.79 -21.45 -5.99
CA GLY A 27 -9.23 -21.24 -6.16
C GLY A 27 -9.95 -21.05 -4.81
N GLU A 28 -9.49 -21.73 -3.76
CA GLU A 28 -10.05 -21.61 -2.40
C GLU A 28 -9.71 -20.25 -1.74
N GLN A 29 -8.52 -19.72 -1.99
CA GLN A 29 -8.09 -18.42 -1.43
C GLN A 29 -8.71 -17.24 -2.17
N ARG A 30 -8.97 -17.40 -3.48
CA ARG A 30 -9.37 -16.31 -4.38
C ARG A 30 -10.56 -15.49 -3.85
N PRO A 31 -11.67 -16.07 -3.36
CA PRO A 31 -12.80 -15.29 -2.85
C PRO A 31 -12.40 -14.33 -1.71
N ALA A 32 -11.57 -14.79 -0.77
CA ALA A 32 -11.11 -13.98 0.36
C ALA A 32 -10.14 -12.89 -0.10
N VAL A 33 -9.21 -13.20 -1.02
CA VAL A 33 -8.29 -12.21 -1.59
C VAL A 33 -9.04 -11.08 -2.28
N LEU A 34 -10.04 -11.40 -3.11
CA LEU A 34 -10.86 -10.39 -3.78
C LEU A 34 -11.64 -9.52 -2.79
N GLN A 35 -12.17 -10.12 -1.72
CA GLN A 35 -12.83 -9.38 -0.65
C GLN A 35 -11.87 -8.38 0.02
N PHE A 36 -10.66 -8.80 0.37
CA PHE A 36 -9.67 -7.93 1.02
C PHE A 36 -9.18 -6.81 0.09
N LEU A 37 -9.00 -7.08 -1.20
CA LEU A 37 -8.67 -6.05 -2.18
C LEU A 37 -9.77 -4.98 -2.28
N ALA A 38 -11.04 -5.38 -2.28
CA ALA A 38 -12.15 -4.44 -2.26
C ALA A 38 -12.19 -3.61 -0.96
N ILE A 39 -11.88 -4.21 0.19
CA ILE A 39 -11.77 -3.48 1.47
C ILE A 39 -10.65 -2.46 1.42
N ALA A 40 -9.46 -2.85 0.94
CA ALA A 40 -8.30 -1.99 0.80
C ALA A 40 -8.58 -0.79 -0.12
N GLN A 41 -9.32 -0.99 -1.22
CA GLN A 41 -9.71 0.11 -2.11
C GLN A 41 -10.61 1.14 -1.40
N ARG A 42 -11.55 0.71 -0.54
CA ARG A 42 -12.39 1.65 0.20
C ARG A 42 -11.59 2.43 1.24
N MET A 43 -10.64 1.77 1.89
CA MET A 43 -9.71 2.41 2.82
C MET A 43 -8.83 3.44 2.08
N SER A 44 -8.26 3.08 0.93
CA SER A 44 -7.42 3.99 0.16
C SER A 44 -8.22 5.18 -0.35
N ALA A 45 -9.44 4.99 -0.82
CA ALA A 45 -10.33 6.08 -1.23
C ALA A 45 -10.62 7.07 -0.09
N THR A 46 -10.60 6.61 1.17
CA THR A 46 -10.73 7.47 2.34
C THR A 46 -9.45 8.27 2.59
N VAL A 47 -8.29 7.60 2.53
CA VAL A 47 -6.98 8.25 2.69
C VAL A 47 -6.72 9.29 1.61
N PHE A 48 -7.04 9.01 0.35
CA PHE A 48 -6.88 9.94 -0.78
C PHE A 48 -7.71 11.22 -0.67
N ARG A 49 -8.74 11.25 0.18
CA ARG A 49 -9.54 12.46 0.43
C ARG A 49 -8.92 13.38 1.48
N ALA A 50 -7.94 12.91 2.24
CA ALA A 50 -7.26 13.76 3.21
C ALA A 50 -6.48 14.86 2.46
N PRO A 51 -6.61 16.14 2.86
CA PRO A 51 -5.81 17.20 2.27
C PRO A 51 -4.35 16.96 2.67
N LEU A 52 -3.49 16.77 1.67
CA LEU A 52 -2.05 16.69 1.85
C LEU A 52 -1.47 17.97 1.25
N ASP A 53 -0.77 18.74 2.07
CA ASP A 53 0.08 19.82 1.57
C ASP A 53 1.37 19.19 1.07
N ASP A 54 1.74 19.44 -0.19
CA ASP A 54 2.97 18.93 -0.81
C ASP A 54 4.21 19.36 -0.01
N ALA A 55 4.14 20.49 0.71
CA ALA A 55 5.20 20.94 1.62
C ALA A 55 5.23 20.22 2.98
N SER A 56 4.17 19.46 3.32
CA SER A 56 4.03 18.69 4.57
C SER A 56 4.22 17.18 4.38
N PHE A 57 4.61 16.75 3.18
CA PHE A 57 4.79 15.35 2.81
C PHE A 57 6.08 14.75 3.40
N GLU A 58 6.26 14.91 4.71
CA GLU A 58 7.31 14.25 5.46
C GLU A 58 6.94 12.78 5.62
N PRO A 59 7.77 11.83 5.15
CA PRO A 59 7.58 10.43 5.45
C PRO A 59 7.45 10.23 6.96
N ALA A 60 6.64 9.26 7.38
CA ALA A 60 6.67 8.81 8.77
C ALA A 60 8.13 8.56 9.19
N PRO A 61 8.52 8.91 10.43
CA PRO A 61 9.92 9.01 10.84
C PRO A 61 10.73 7.79 10.41
N VAL A 62 11.86 8.05 9.73
CA VAL A 62 12.77 7.00 9.27
C VAL A 62 13.43 6.31 10.45
N PHE A 63 13.58 4.99 10.34
CA PHE A 63 14.35 4.21 11.30
C PHE A 63 15.77 4.77 11.42
N HIS A 64 16.16 5.18 12.63
CA HIS A 64 17.54 5.51 12.96
C HIS A 64 18.17 4.30 13.64
N ALA A 65 19.15 3.68 12.99
CA ALA A 65 20.01 2.73 13.67
C ALA A 65 20.67 3.46 14.85
N GLY A 66 20.58 2.87 16.05
CA GLY A 66 21.18 3.45 17.24
C GLY A 66 22.64 3.79 16.97
N ARG A 67 23.04 5.03 17.29
CA ARG A 67 24.46 5.38 17.37
C ARG A 67 25.09 4.32 18.29
N HIS A 68 26.09 3.59 17.80
CA HIS A 68 26.96 2.81 18.67
C HIS A 68 27.37 3.76 19.80
N ASP A 69 27.07 3.40 21.05
CA ASP A 69 27.74 4.03 22.18
C ASP A 69 29.24 3.75 21.97
N ASP A 70 29.95 4.70 21.37
CA ASP A 70 31.37 4.83 21.59
C ASP A 70 31.53 5.36 23.02
N GLY A 71 31.36 4.44 23.97
CA GLY A 71 31.97 4.61 25.27
C GLY A 71 33.46 4.78 25.06
N GLY A 72 33.98 6.00 25.19
CA GLY A 72 35.43 6.21 25.18
C GLY A 72 35.91 7.64 24.97
N ALA A 73 36.34 8.25 26.09
CA ALA A 73 37.34 9.33 26.22
C ALA A 73 36.94 10.75 25.75
N ALA A 74 37.09 11.82 26.54
CA ALA A 74 37.74 12.06 27.83
C ALA A 74 37.09 13.28 28.50
#